data_AF-A0A3B0VVQ5-F1
#
_entry.id   AF-A0A3B0VVQ5-F1
#
_cell.length_a   1.000
_cell.length_b   1.000
_cell.length_c   1.000
_cell.angle_alpha   90.00
_cell.angle_beta   90.00
_cell.angle_gamma   90.00
#
_symmetry.space_group_name_H-M   'P 1'
#
loop_
_entity.id
_entity.type
_entity.pdbx_description
1 polymer ?
#
loop_
_entity_poly.entity_id
_entity_poly.type
_entity_poly.pdbx_seq_one_letter_code
_entity_poly.pdbx_strand_id
1 'polypeptide(L)' 'MPGSLYIVSAPSGAGKTSLVNKLIQLDSHIVVSVSSTTRAIRPGEEDGVNYHFLSTEAFEQKIADGDFLEHANVFD' A
#
# COMPACT_ATOMS: atom_id res chain seq x y z
N MET A 1 -0.64 -18.01 17.65
CA MET A 1 -1.96 -17.42 17.34
C MET A 1 -1.87 -16.78 15.97
N PRO A 2 -2.85 -16.94 15.08
CA PRO A 2 -2.86 -16.24 13.79
C PRO A 2 -2.98 -14.73 14.00
N GLY A 3 -2.39 -13.93 13.10
CA GLY A 3 -2.59 -12.49 13.06
C GLY A 3 -3.95 -12.12 12.46
N SER A 4 -4.42 -10.90 12.75
CA SER A 4 -5.66 -10.36 12.18
C SER A 4 -5.36 -9.48 10.97
N LEU A 5 -6.04 -9.73 9.84
CA LEU A 5 -6.02 -8.84 8.68
C LEU A 5 -7.23 -7.89 8.76
N TYR A 6 -6.96 -6.58 8.74
CA TYR A 6 -7.99 -5.55 8.71
C TYR A 6 -8.02 -4.89 7.33
N ILE A 7 -9.20 -4.85 6.70
CA ILE A 7 -9.40 -4.15 5.43
C ILE A 7 -10.20 -2.87 5.71
N VAL A 8 -9.59 -1.72 5.43
CA VAL A 8 -10.25 -0.41 5.55
C VAL A 8 -10.58 0.09 4.14
N SER A 9 -11.86 0.16 3.80
CA SER A 9 -12.33 0.65 2.50
C SER A 9 -13.16 1.92 2.66
N ALA A 10 -12.90 2.91 1.80
CA ALA A 10 -13.64 4.17 1.73
C ALA A 10 -13.35 4.87 0.39
N PRO A 11 -14.26 5.71 -0.13
CA PRO A 11 -14.00 6.54 -1.31
C PRO A 11 -12.77 7.43 -1.16
N SER A 12 -12.22 7.89 -2.28
CA SER A 12 -11.14 8.89 -2.25
C SER A 12 -11.59 10.14 -1.48
N GLY A 13 -10.71 10.68 -0.63
CA GLY A 13 -11.00 11.84 0.21
C GLY A 13 -11.78 11.55 1.51
N ALA A 14 -12.24 10.33 1.75
CA ALA A 14 -13.02 9.98 2.96
C ALA A 14 -12.18 9.77 4.24
N GLY A 15 -10.86 10.05 4.21
CA GLY A 15 -10.00 10.02 5.41
C GLY A 15 -9.40 8.67 5.80
N LYS A 16 -9.46 7.64 4.92
CA LYS A 16 -8.86 6.30 5.17
C LYS A 16 -7.41 6.36 5.66
N THR A 17 -6.57 7.11 4.97
CA THR A 17 -5.14 7.25 5.32
C THR A 17 -4.96 7.87 6.70
N SER A 18 -5.74 8.90 7.04
CA SER A 18 -5.69 9.56 8.34
C SER A 18 -6.06 8.60 9.48
N LEU A 19 -7.10 7.77 9.28
CA LEU A 19 -7.52 6.76 10.25
C LEU A 19 -6.41 5.71 10.49
N VAL A 20 -5.87 5.13 9.42
CA VAL A 20 -4.82 4.10 9.50
C VAL A 20 -3.57 4.66 10.18
N ASN A 21 -3.15 5.88 9.81
CA ASN A 21 -1.99 6.54 10.42
C ASN A 21 -2.19 6.78 11.92
N LYS A 22 -3.41 7.12 12.36
CA LYS A 22 -3.69 7.30 13.78
C LYS A 22 -3.69 5.96 14.53
N LEU A 23 -4.17 4.90 13.89
CA LEU A 23 -4.24 3.56 14.47
C LEU A 23 -2.83 3.01 14.78
N ILE A 24 -1.90 3.11 13.83
CA ILE A 24 -0.51 2.63 14.03
C ILE A 24 0.28 3.45 15.05
N GLN A 25 -0.13 4.70 15.31
CA GLN A 25 0.45 5.51 16.41
C GLN A 25 -0.06 5.09 17.79
N LEU A 26 -1.26 4.49 17.86
CA LEU A 26 -1.90 4.10 19.11
C LEU A 26 -1.58 2.67 19.52
N ASP A 27 -1.26 1.79 18.57
CA ASP A 27 -0.94 0.38 18.82
C ASP A 27 0.23 -0.08 17.95
N SER A 28 1.36 -0.37 18.60
CA SER A 28 2.59 -0.84 17.95
C SER A 28 2.49 -2.25 17.36
N HIS A 29 1.44 -3.02 17.68
CA HIS A 29 1.21 -4.33 17.07
C HIS A 29 0.51 -4.25 15.71
N ILE A 30 0.03 -3.08 15.32
CA ILE A 30 -0.63 -2.86 14.03
C ILE A 30 0.40 -2.29 13.05
N VAL A 31 0.56 -2.98 11.92
CA VAL A 31 1.44 -2.56 10.84
C VAL A 31 0.64 -2.31 9.56
N VAL A 32 1.08 -1.33 8.77
CA VAL A 32 0.49 -1.06 7.45
C VAL A 32 1.08 -2.00 6.42
N SER A 33 0.22 -2.61 5.60
CA SER A 33 0.65 -3.27 4.37
C SER A 33 0.97 -2.19 3.32
N VAL A 34 2.25 -1.93 3.08
CA VAL A 34 2.69 -0.93 2.09
C VAL A 34 2.51 -1.49 0.67
N SER A 35 1.66 -0.85 -0.13
CA SER A 35 1.38 -1.27 -1.50
C SER A 35 2.55 -0.96 -2.45
N SER A 36 2.60 -1.65 -3.59
CA SER A 36 3.51 -1.29 -4.70
C SER A 36 2.81 -0.36 -5.70
N THR A 37 3.57 0.47 -6.42
CA THR A 37 3.04 1.32 -7.50
C THR A 37 4.08 1.54 -8.59
N THR A 38 3.63 1.76 -9.82
CA THR A 38 4.48 2.08 -10.98
C THR A 38 4.61 3.59 -11.24
N ARG A 39 3.82 4.42 -10.56
CA ARG A 39 3.96 5.88 -10.68
C ARG A 39 5.30 6.33 -10.11
N ALA A 40 5.83 7.43 -10.64
CA ALA A 40 6.99 8.08 -10.04
C ALA A 40 6.69 8.56 -8.61
N ILE A 41 7.72 8.50 -7.78
CA ILE A 41 7.75 9.08 -6.44
C ILE A 41 7.55 10.59 -6.51
N ARG A 42 6.71 11.14 -5.63
CA ARG A 42 6.47 12.59 -5.53
C ARG A 42 7.38 13.22 -4.47
N PRO A 43 7.63 14.54 -4.53
CA PRO A 43 8.38 15.22 -3.48
C PRO A 43 7.79 14.98 -2.09
N GLY A 44 8.62 14.53 -1.15
CA GLY A 44 8.24 14.24 0.23
C GLY A 44 7.75 12.80 0.47
N GLU A 45 7.68 11.96 -0.56
CA GLU A 45 7.45 10.53 -0.39
C GLU A 45 8.77 9.76 -0.21
N GLU A 46 8.67 8.60 0.43
CA GLU A 46 9.79 7.69 0.69
C GLU A 46 9.42 6.26 0.29
N ASP A 47 10.37 5.58 -0.36
CA ASP A 47 10.23 4.18 -0.77
C ASP A 47 10.16 3.26 0.45
N GLY A 48 9.23 2.30 0.43
CA GLY A 48 8.95 1.40 1.54
C GLY A 48 8.16 2.04 2.69
N VAL A 49 7.86 3.34 2.63
CA VAL A 49 7.00 4.03 3.60
C VAL A 49 5.63 4.34 2.98
N ASN A 50 5.61 5.03 1.84
CA ASN A 50 4.37 5.40 1.18
C ASN A 50 3.91 4.31 0.21
N TYR A 51 4.85 3.82 -0.59
CA TYR A 51 4.71 2.72 -1.53
C TYR A 51 6.07 2.03 -1.71
N HIS A 52 6.07 0.82 -2.23
CA HIS A 52 7.21 0.32 -2.99
C HIS A 52 7.12 0.86 -4.43
N PHE A 53 8.02 1.74 -4.79
CA PHE A 53 8.06 2.34 -6.12
C PHE A 53 8.82 1.42 -7.07
N LEU A 54 8.09 0.80 -7.99
CA LEU A 54 8.63 -0.17 -8.95
C LEU A 54 8.61 0.41 -10.36
N SER A 55 9.46 -0.11 -11.24
CA SER A 55 9.23 0.05 -12.67
C SER A 55 8.02 -0.79 -13.09
N THR A 56 7.43 -0.47 -14.25
CA THR A 56 6.34 -1.27 -14.81
C THR A 56 6.75 -2.71 -15.03
N GLU A 57 7.95 -2.94 -15.55
CA GLU A 57 8.49 -4.28 -15.81
C GLU A 57 8.65 -5.09 -14.51
N ALA A 58 9.16 -4.45 -13.45
CA ALA A 58 9.30 -5.10 -12.15
C ALA A 58 7.94 -5.41 -11.50
N PHE A 59 6.95 -4.53 -11.69
CA PHE A 59 5.59 -4.76 -11.20
C PHE A 59 4.93 -5.93 -11.93
N GLU A 60 5.05 -5.99 -13.26
CA GLU A 60 4.52 -7.09 -14.09
C GLU A 60 5.17 -8.42 -13.75
N GLN A 61 6.48 -8.45 -13.51
CA GLN A 61 7.18 -9.66 -13.08
C GLN A 61 6.62 -10.17 -11.74
N LYS A 62 6.36 -9.29 -10.77
CA LYS A 62 5.77 -9.65 -9.49
C LYS A 62 4.33 -10.17 -9.61
N ILE A 63 3.55 -9.68 -10.56
CA ILE A 63 2.24 -10.28 -10.89
C ILE A 63 2.45 -11.72 -11.37
N ALA A 64 3.37 -11.93 -12.32
CA ALA A 64 3.65 -13.26 -12.89
C ALA A 64 4.14 -14.26 -11.84
N ASP A 65 4.90 -13.79 -10.85
CA ASP A 65 5.43 -14.60 -9.75
C ASP A 65 4.40 -14.87 -8.64
N GLY A 66 3.22 -14.22 -8.69
CA GLY A 66 2.17 -14.39 -7.69
C GLY A 66 2.45 -13.67 -6.35
N ASP A 67 3.28 -12.62 -6.37
CA ASP A 67 3.72 -11.90 -5.17
C ASP A 67 2.63 -11.00 -4.56
N PHE A 68 1.58 -10.66 -5.33
CA PHE A 68 0.53 -9.75 -4.89
C PHE A 68 -0.75 -10.48 -4.49
N LEU A 69 -1.33 -10.08 -3.35
CA LEU A 69 -2.68 -10.50 -2.96
C LEU A 69 -3.75 -9.88 -3.87
N GLU A 70 -3.56 -8.63 -4.29
CA GLU A 70 -4.39 -7.91 -5.25
C GLU A 70 -3.57 -6.88 -6.06
N HIS A 71 -4.04 -6.52 -7.25
CA HIS A 71 -3.53 -5.39 -8.03
C HIS A 71 -4.64 -4.81 -8.94
N ALA A 72 -4.50 -3.54 -9.35
CA ALA A 72 -5.43 -2.87 -10.26
C ALA A 72 -4.71 -1.83 -11.13
N ASN A 73 -5.20 -1.62 -12.36
CA ASN A 73 -4.85 -0.45 -13.15
C ASN A 73 -5.86 0.68 -12.83
N VAL A 74 -5.35 1.85 -12.44
CA VAL A 74 -6.16 2.96 -11.90
C VAL A 74 -6.13 4.19 -12.81
N PHE A 75 -5.13 4.33 -13.68
CA PHE A 75 -4.96 5.48 -14.56
C PHE A 75 -4.40 5.03 -15.91
N ASP A 76 -4.99 5.50 -17.00
CA ASP A 76 -4.44 5.43 -18.37
C ASP A 76 -3.85 6.80 -18.77
#